data_AF-C1K2U2-F1
#
_entry.id   AF-C1K2U2-F1
#
_cell.length_a   1.000
_cell.length_b   1.000
_cell.length_c   1.000
_cell.angle_alpha   90.00
_cell.angle_beta   90.00
_cell.angle_gamma   90.00
#
_symmetry.space_group_name_H-M   'P 1'
#
loop_
_entity.id
_entity.type
_entity.pdbx_description
1 polymer ?
#
loop_
_entity_poly.entity_id
_entity_poly.type
_entity_poly.pdbx_seq_one_letter_code
_entity_poly.pdbx_strand_id
1 'polypeptide(L)' 'ASMIHLLFLHETGSNNPTGLNSNTDKIPFHPYYTYKDLLGAALLMLALLLLSLFSPNLLGDPENFTPANPLVTPPHIKP' A
#
# COMPACT_ATOMS: atom_id res chain seq x y z
N ALA A 1 -4.17 14.00 -5.85
CA ALA A 1 -5.29 13.04 -5.95
C ALA A 1 -5.83 12.61 -4.58
N SER A 2 -4.98 12.18 -3.65
CA SER A 2 -5.42 11.59 -2.37
C SER A 2 -6.27 12.50 -1.48
N MET A 3 -5.99 13.82 -1.41
CA MET A 3 -6.81 14.75 -0.61
C MET A 3 -8.24 14.90 -1.14
N ILE A 4 -8.42 14.97 -2.46
CA ILE A 4 -9.75 15.03 -3.08
C ILE A 4 -10.50 13.71 -2.86
N HIS A 5 -9.79 12.58 -2.96
CA HIS A 5 -10.36 11.27 -2.65
C HIS A 5 -10.88 11.19 -1.20
N LEU A 6 -10.07 11.64 -0.23
CA LEU A 6 -10.47 11.67 1.18
C LEU A 6 -11.61 12.65 1.45
N LEU A 7 -11.66 13.80 0.77
CA LEU A 7 -12.77 14.74 0.89
C LEU A 7 -14.09 14.06 0.52
N PHE A 8 -14.18 13.41 -0.63
CA PHE A 8 -15.40 12.71 -1.02
C PHE A 8 -15.73 11.52 -0.13
N LEU A 9 -14.74 10.81 0.41
CA LEU A 9 -14.97 9.76 1.40
C LEU A 9 -15.56 10.33 2.71
N HIS A 10 -15.13 11.52 3.13
CA HIS A 10 -15.61 12.16 4.36
C HIS A 10 -17.06 12.63 4.24
N GLU A 11 -17.55 12.96 3.04
CA GLU A 11 -18.96 13.31 2.82
C GLU A 11 -19.92 12.14 3.11
N THR A 12 -19.54 10.90 2.78
CA THR A 12 -20.38 9.71 3.00
C THR A 12 -19.99 8.91 4.25
N GLY A 13 -18.73 9.03 4.68
CA GLY A 13 -18.10 8.12 5.64
C GLY A 13 -17.69 6.77 5.02
N SER A 14 -16.94 5.99 5.80
CA SER A 14 -16.50 4.64 5.42
C SER A 14 -17.66 3.64 5.40
N ASN A 15 -17.62 2.73 4.44
CA ASN A 15 -18.46 1.53 4.47
C ASN A 15 -17.96 0.52 5.51
N ASN A 16 -18.72 -0.55 5.75
CA ASN A 16 -18.39 -1.62 6.68
C ASN A 16 -18.66 -3.01 6.06
N PRO A 17 -18.15 -4.10 6.65
CA PRO A 17 -18.22 -5.44 6.05
C PRO A 17 -19.62 -5.97 5.73
N THR A 18 -20.67 -5.51 6.44
CA THR A 18 -22.05 -5.96 6.18
C THR A 18 -22.72 -5.16 5.06
N GLY A 19 -22.12 -4.04 4.64
CA GLY A 19 -22.69 -3.15 3.63
C GLY A 19 -23.96 -2.40 4.07
N LEU A 20 -24.38 -2.54 5.32
CA LEU A 20 -25.54 -1.85 5.88
C LEU A 20 -25.15 -0.46 6.40
N ASN A 21 -26.14 0.40 6.64
CA ASN A 21 -25.89 1.71 7.22
C ASN A 21 -25.33 1.58 8.66
N SER A 22 -24.14 2.13 8.91
CA SER A 22 -23.45 2.05 10.20
C SER A 22 -23.72 3.22 11.15
N ASN A 23 -24.61 4.16 10.79
CA ASN A 23 -24.87 5.36 11.60
C ASN A 23 -25.34 5.05 13.03
N THR A 24 -25.95 3.89 13.26
CA THR A 24 -26.44 3.46 14.57
C THR A 24 -25.34 3.03 15.53
N ASP A 25 -24.14 2.70 15.03
CA ASP A 25 -23.03 2.12 15.80
C ASP A 25 -21.68 2.73 15.37
N LYS A 26 -21.60 4.06 15.36
CA LYS A 26 -20.35 4.77 15.07
C LYS A 26 -19.50 4.91 16.33
N ILE A 27 -18.21 4.60 16.18
CA ILE A 27 -17.17 4.89 17.17
C ILE A 27 -16.26 6.01 16.66
N PRO A 28 -15.64 6.82 17.55
CA PRO A 28 -14.72 7.87 17.14
C PRO A 28 -13.45 7.28 16.51
N PHE A 29 -12.78 8.06 15.64
CA PHE A 29 -11.55 7.60 15.00
C PHE A 29 -10.43 7.35 16.01
N HIS A 30 -10.22 8.30 16.93
CA HIS A 30 -9.31 8.15 18.05
C HIS A 30 -10.08 7.68 19.29
N PRO A 31 -9.59 6.68 20.05
CA PRO A 31 -8.29 6.00 19.90
C PRO A 31 -8.30 4.76 18.98
N TYR A 32 -9.48 4.28 18.59
CA TYR A 32 -9.68 2.94 18.04
C TYR A 32 -8.93 2.70 16.72
N TYR A 33 -9.20 3.51 15.70
CA TYR A 33 -8.56 3.35 14.39
C TYR A 33 -7.14 3.91 14.38
N THR A 34 -6.84 4.92 15.21
CA THR A 34 -5.46 5.43 15.33
C THR A 34 -4.47 4.34 15.76
N TYR A 35 -4.77 3.56 16.80
CA TYR A 35 -3.88 2.48 17.23
C TYR A 35 -3.86 1.31 16.26
N LYS A 36 -5.00 0.99 15.63
CA LYS A 36 -5.07 -0.05 14.60
C LYS A 36 -4.19 0.29 13.40
N ASP A 37 -4.23 1.54 12.94
CA ASP A 37 -3.45 2.03 11.81
C ASP A 37 -1.95 2.09 12.16
N LEU A 38 -1.60 2.46 13.40
CA LEU A 38 -0.21 2.43 13.87
C LEU A 38 0.37 1.01 13.85
N LEU A 39 -0.41 0.01 14.30
CA LEU A 39 -0.01 -1.39 14.18
C LEU A 39 0.19 -1.80 12.72
N GLY A 40 -0.75 -1.43 11.83
CA GLY A 40 -0.63 -1.67 10.40
C GLY A 40 0.63 -1.04 9.78
N ALA A 41 0.94 0.21 10.15
CA ALA A 41 2.14 0.90 9.71
C ALA A 41 3.42 0.21 10.20
N ALA A 42 3.45 -0.26 11.45
CA ALA A 42 4.58 -1.01 11.99
C ALA A 42 4.82 -2.32 11.22
N LEU A 43 3.75 -3.05 10.88
CA LEU A 43 3.84 -4.28 10.08
C LEU A 43 4.31 -4.01 8.64
N LEU A 44 3.80 -2.93 8.01
CA LEU A 44 4.27 -2.50 6.69
C LEU A 44 5.76 -2.17 6.70
N MET A 45 6.20 -1.41 7.70
CA MET A 45 7.61 -1.05 7.87
C MET A 45 8.48 -2.29 8.10
N LEU A 46 8.03 -3.22 8.94
CA LEU A 46 8.75 -4.49 9.14
C LEU A 46 8.89 -5.26 7.83
N ALA A 47 7.82 -5.44 7.06
CA ALA A 47 7.86 -6.12 5.78
C ALA A 47 8.81 -5.44 4.79
N LEU A 48 8.79 -4.11 4.72
CA LEU A 48 9.69 -3.32 3.87
C LEU A 48 11.15 -3.50 4.29
N LEU A 49 11.44 -3.47 5.60
CA LEU A 49 12.80 -3.67 6.13
C LEU A 49 13.31 -5.08 5.88
N LEU A 50 12.47 -6.10 6.02
CA LEU A 50 12.86 -7.47 5.72
C LEU A 50 13.25 -7.62 4.25
N LEU A 51 12.48 -7.03 3.34
CA LEU A 51 12.80 -7.03 1.91
C LEU A 51 14.10 -6.25 1.65
N SER A 52 14.21 -5.01 2.13
CA SER A 52 15.34 -4.13 1.79
C SER A 52 16.67 -4.57 2.40
N LEU A 53 16.67 -5.11 3.63
CA LEU A 53 17.89 -5.45 4.35
C LEU A 53 18.38 -6.87 4.06
N PHE A 54 17.47 -7.83 3.86
CA PHE A 54 17.85 -9.24 3.66
C PHE A 54 17.73 -9.72 2.22
N SER A 55 16.88 -9.10 1.41
CA SER A 55 16.57 -9.59 0.06
C SER A 55 16.25 -8.47 -0.95
N PRO A 56 17.11 -7.44 -1.10
CA PRO A 56 16.77 -6.20 -1.79
C PRO A 56 16.39 -6.38 -3.26
N ASN A 57 16.91 -7.42 -3.92
CA ASN A 57 16.68 -7.69 -5.35
C ASN A 57 15.62 -8.78 -5.59
N LEU A 58 14.95 -9.29 -4.55
CA LEU A 58 14.01 -10.42 -4.67
C LEU A 58 12.83 -10.11 -5.59
N LEU A 59 12.35 -8.87 -5.58
CA LEU A 59 11.23 -8.41 -6.41
C LEU A 59 11.70 -7.65 -7.67
N GLY A 60 13.00 -7.68 -7.98
CA GLY A 60 13.59 -7.00 -9.13
C GLY A 60 13.87 -7.93 -10.31
N ASP A 61 14.28 -7.34 -11.44
CA ASP A 61 14.77 -8.06 -12.61
C ASP A 61 16.30 -7.88 -12.74
N PRO A 62 17.10 -8.97 -12.78
CA PRO A 62 18.55 -8.90 -13.01
C PRO A 62 18.96 -8.12 -14.27
N GLU A 63 18.14 -8.13 -15.32
CA GLU A 63 18.44 -7.42 -16.57
C GLU A 63 18.53 -5.90 -16.36
N ASN A 64 17.86 -5.34 -15.34
CA ASN A 64 17.92 -3.90 -15.01
C ASN A 64 19.27 -3.45 -14.41
N PHE A 65 20.18 -4.39 -14.13
CA PHE A 65 21.57 -4.05 -13.79
C PHE A 65 22.44 -3.83 -15.04
N THR A 66 21.94 -4.14 -16.23
CA THR A 66 22.61 -3.83 -17.49
C THR A 66 22.13 -2.48 -18.05
N PRO A 67 23.03 -1.60 -18.54
CA PRO A 67 22.61 -0.35 -19.16
C PRO A 67 21.74 -0.60 -20.40
N ALA A 68 20.73 0.25 -20.58
CA ALA A 68 19.82 0.14 -21.72
C ALA A 68 20.57 0.22 -23.06
N ASN A 69 20.27 -0.72 -23.97
CA ASN A 69 20.74 -0.72 -25.34
C ASN A 69 19.54 -0.60 -26.30
N PRO A 70 19.35 0.53 -27.00
CA PRO A 70 18.19 0.74 -27.87
C PRO A 70 18.18 -0.19 -29.10
N LEU A 71 19.28 -0.87 -29.39
CA LEU A 71 19.41 -1.81 -30.52
C LEU A 71 19.17 -3.27 -30.12
N VAL A 72 18.99 -3.55 -28.82
CA VAL A 72 18.87 -4.92 -28.31
C VAL A 72 17.69 -5.03 -27.34
N THR A 73 16.80 -5.97 -27.59
CA THR A 73 15.74 -6.34 -26.66
C THR A 73 16.14 -7.60 -25.89
N PRO A 74 16.05 -7.63 -24.55
CA PRO A 74 16.31 -8.84 -23.77
C PRO A 74 15.40 -10.00 -24.20
N PRO A 75 15.91 -11.24 -24.24
CA PRO A 75 15.16 -12.39 -24.75
C PRO A 75 13.94 -12.77 -23.89
N HIS A 76 13.96 -12.46 -22.60
CA HIS A 76 12.88 -12.76 -21.65
C HIS A 76 12.31 -11.49 -20.99
N ILE A 77 12.12 -10.43 -21.78
CA ILE A 77 11.55 -9.16 -21.30
C ILE A 77 10.19 -9.37 -20.62
N LYS A 78 10.04 -8.79 -19.42
CA LYS A 78 8.82 -8.83 -18.61
C LYS A 78 8.61 -7.50 -17.90
N PRO A 79 7.36 -7.14 -17.57
CA PRO A 79 7.09 -5.98 -16.73
C PRO A 79 7.62 -6.16 -15.32
#